data_AF-A0A0D3VGB2-F1
#
_entry.id   AF-A0A0D3VGB2-F1
#
_cell.length_a   1.000
_cell.length_b   1.000
_cell.length_c   1.000
_cell.angle_alpha   90.00
_cell.angle_beta   90.00
_cell.angle_gamma   90.00
#
_symmetry.space_group_name_H-M   'P 1'
#
loop_
_entity.id
_entity.type
_entity.pdbx_description
1 polymer ?
#
loop_
_entity_poly.entity_id
_entity_poly.type
_entity_poly.pdbx_seq_one_letter_code
_entity_poly.pdbx_strand_id
1 'polypeptide(L)'
;MKQLFPIRHVMGYLSSLILSAIALTALLDIPFASKVGILTVTAIIQASLQLFVFMHISEMASTKKELYLNIAYALFVGLVTIFGSLFIFTWGWYS
;
A
#
# COMPACT_ATOMS: atom_id res chain seq x y z
N MET A 1 -17.26 -2.34 -27.93
CA MET A 1 -16.58 -3.30 -27.02
C MET A 1 -15.09 -2.98 -26.75
N LYS A 2 -14.47 -1.98 -27.39
CA LYS A 2 -13.05 -1.60 -27.18
C LYS A 2 -12.82 -0.57 -26.04
N GLN A 3 -13.88 -0.26 -25.29
CA GLN A 3 -13.94 0.77 -24.23
C GLN A 3 -14.44 0.19 -22.89
N LEU A 4 -14.74 -1.11 -22.81
CA LEU A 4 -15.34 -1.71 -21.61
C LEU A 4 -14.32 -2.12 -20.55
N PHE A 5 -13.06 -2.29 -20.94
CA PHE A 5 -11.95 -2.56 -20.03
C PHE A 5 -10.86 -1.53 -20.27
N PRO A 6 -10.77 -0.46 -19.47
CA PRO A 6 -9.66 0.46 -19.53
C PRO A 6 -8.36 -0.32 -19.27
N ILE A 7 -7.53 -0.43 -20.30
CA ILE A 7 -6.30 -1.27 -20.33
C ILE A 7 -5.36 -0.94 -19.16
N ARG A 8 -5.36 0.32 -18.68
CA ARG A 8 -4.58 0.75 -17.50
C ARG A 8 -4.96 0.01 -16.21
N HIS A 9 -6.25 -0.28 -15.98
CA HIS A 9 -6.67 -1.01 -14.78
C HIS A 9 -6.37 -2.50 -14.87
N VAL A 10 -6.51 -3.08 -16.07
CA VAL A 10 -6.17 -4.48 -16.31
C VAL A 10 -4.67 -4.71 -16.08
N MET A 11 -3.81 -3.80 -16.55
CA MET A 11 -2.37 -3.86 -16.30
C MET A 11 -2.04 -3.70 -14.82
N GLY A 12 -2.68 -2.75 -14.13
CA GLY A 12 -2.56 -2.59 -12.67
C GLY A 12 -2.92 -3.84 -11.89
N TYR A 13 -4.07 -4.43 -12.23
CA TYR A 13 -4.55 -5.67 -11.64
C TYR A 13 -3.57 -6.83 -11.85
N LEU A 14 -3.05 -6.99 -13.07
CA LEU A 14 -2.07 -8.04 -13.35
C LEU A 14 -0.77 -7.85 -12.55
N SER A 15 -0.27 -6.62 -12.45
CA SER A 15 0.91 -6.34 -11.60
C SER A 15 0.65 -6.61 -10.11
N SER A 16 -0.55 -6.33 -9.61
CA SER A 16 -0.93 -6.69 -8.23
C SER A 16 -0.97 -8.21 -8.04
N LEU A 17 -1.46 -8.96 -9.03
CA LEU A 17 -1.52 -10.42 -8.97
C LEU A 17 -0.11 -11.04 -8.93
N ILE A 18 0.81 -10.54 -9.76
CA ILE A 18 2.21 -10.97 -9.77
C ILE A 18 2.87 -10.67 -8.41
N LEU A 19 2.66 -9.47 -7.87
CA LEU A 19 3.27 -9.06 -6.63
C LEU A 19 2.74 -9.88 -5.43
N SER A 20 1.46 -10.26 -5.44
CA SER A 20 0.89 -11.19 -4.47
C SER A 20 1.46 -12.61 -4.61
N ALA A 21 1.70 -13.08 -5.84
CA ALA A 21 2.37 -14.36 -6.07
C ALA A 21 3.81 -14.36 -5.52
N ILE A 22 4.54 -13.24 -5.65
CA ILE A 22 5.86 -13.06 -5.03
C ILE A 22 5.74 -13.06 -3.51
N ALA A 23 4.76 -12.37 -2.94
CA ALA A 23 4.54 -12.35 -1.49
C ALA A 23 4.26 -13.76 -0.91
N LEU A 24 3.56 -14.62 -1.66
CA LEU A 24 3.30 -16.01 -1.27
C LEU A 24 4.59 -16.85 -1.13
N THR A 25 5.72 -16.43 -1.70
CA THR A 25 7.01 -17.12 -1.47
C THR A 25 7.44 -17.08 0.00
N ALA A 26 6.92 -16.16 0.81
CA ALA A 26 7.16 -16.13 2.25
C ALA A 26 6.53 -17.34 3.00
N LEU A 27 5.65 -18.12 2.38
CA LEU A 27 5.16 -19.39 2.94
C LEU A 27 6.20 -20.52 2.84
N LEU A 28 7.20 -20.38 1.97
CA LEU A 28 8.28 -21.35 1.85
C LEU A 28 9.15 -21.36 3.11
N ASP A 29 9.93 -22.42 3.28
CA ASP A 29 10.78 -22.61 4.45
C ASP A 29 12.08 -21.80 4.34
N ILE A 30 11.94 -20.47 4.38
CA ILE A 30 13.02 -19.49 4.34
C ILE A 30 13.22 -18.83 5.72
N PRO A 31 14.38 -18.22 6.00
CA PRO A 31 14.63 -17.55 7.28
C PRO A 31 13.60 -16.46 7.59
N PHE A 32 13.23 -16.31 8.87
CA PHE A 32 12.22 -15.35 9.32
C PHE A 32 12.52 -13.91 8.87
N ALA A 33 13.79 -13.48 8.96
CA ALA A 33 14.21 -12.16 8.50
C ALA A 33 13.92 -11.94 7.01
N SER A 34 14.17 -12.96 6.17
CA SER A 34 13.88 -12.91 4.74
C SER A 34 12.38 -12.88 4.46
N LYS A 35 11.56 -13.62 5.23
CA LYS A 35 10.08 -13.57 5.11
C LYS A 35 9.56 -12.16 5.36
N VAL A 36 9.95 -11.55 6.48
CA VAL A 36 9.52 -10.20 6.84
C VAL A 36 10.01 -9.17 5.82
N GLY A 37 11.24 -9.31 5.32
CA GLY A 37 11.78 -8.45 4.27
C GLY A 37 10.96 -8.49 2.98
N ILE A 38 10.68 -9.69 2.45
CA ILE A 38 9.88 -9.87 1.23
C ILE A 38 8.46 -9.34 1.43
N LEU A 39 7.80 -9.67 2.55
CA LEU A 39 6.44 -9.22 2.84
C LEU A 39 6.36 -7.70 2.98
N THR A 40 7.33 -7.08 3.66
CA THR A 40 7.35 -5.62 3.84
C THR A 40 7.53 -4.90 2.51
N VAL A 41 8.49 -5.33 1.68
CA VAL A 41 8.75 -4.72 0.37
C VAL A 41 7.55 -4.89 -0.56
N THR A 42 7.00 -6.10 -0.65
CA THR A 42 5.83 -6.37 -1.50
C THR A 42 4.59 -5.62 -1.02
N ALA A 43 4.38 -5.47 0.30
CA ALA A 43 3.27 -4.71 0.86
C ALA A 43 3.36 -3.21 0.53
N ILE A 44 4.54 -2.60 0.63
CA ILE A 44 4.74 -1.17 0.29
C ILE A 44 4.44 -0.92 -1.19
N ILE A 45 4.95 -1.79 -2.07
CA ILE A 45 4.71 -1.67 -3.51
C ILE A 45 3.22 -1.90 -3.82
N GLN A 46 2.55 -2.86 -3.16
CA GLN A 46 1.10 -3.07 -3.29
C GLN A 46 0.30 -1.83 -2.88
N ALA A 47 0.61 -1.24 -1.72
CA ALA A 47 -0.07 -0.04 -1.24
C ALA A 47 0.11 1.13 -2.22
N SER A 48 1.30 1.28 -2.79
CA SER A 48 1.59 2.29 -3.81
C SER A 48 0.77 2.05 -5.08
N LEU A 49 0.70 0.81 -5.55
CA LEU A 49 -0.09 0.42 -6.72
C LEU A 49 -1.59 0.70 -6.50
N GLN A 50 -2.09 0.42 -5.29
CA GLN A 50 -3.46 0.74 -4.89
C GLN A 50 -3.77 2.23 -4.95
N LEU A 51 -2.86 3.06 -4.44
CA LEU A 51 -3.01 4.51 -4.48
C LEU A 51 -2.93 5.02 -5.94
N PHE A 52 -1.89 4.68 -6.70
CA PHE A 52 -1.68 5.30 -8.01
C PHE A 52 -2.57 4.73 -9.12
N VAL A 53 -2.85 3.43 -9.13
CA VAL A 53 -3.53 2.76 -10.25
C VAL A 53 -5.02 2.57 -9.98
N PHE A 54 -5.41 2.20 -8.76
CA PHE A 54 -6.82 1.94 -8.45
C PHE A 54 -7.57 3.20 -8.00
N MET A 55 -6.90 4.10 -7.28
CA MET A 55 -7.53 5.35 -6.82
C MET A 55 -7.56 6.46 -7.89
N HIS A 56 -7.15 6.18 -9.14
CA HIS A 56 -7.18 7.11 -10.29
C HIS A 56 -6.69 8.54 -9.97
N ILE A 57 -5.72 8.67 -9.05
CA ILE A 57 -5.22 9.97 -8.56
C ILE A 57 -4.78 10.87 -9.72
N SER A 58 -4.30 10.27 -10.82
CA SER A 58 -3.83 11.00 -12.00
C SER A 58 -4.92 11.58 -12.91
N GLU A 59 -6.17 11.13 -12.80
CA GLU A 59 -7.23 11.42 -13.79
C GLU A 59 -8.16 12.57 -13.36
N MET A 60 -8.15 12.96 -12.07
CA MET A 60 -8.86 14.16 -11.59
C MET A 60 -7.98 15.41 -11.76
N ALA A 61 -7.98 15.96 -12.97
CA ALA A 61 -7.08 17.03 -13.39
C ALA A 61 -7.35 18.41 -12.77
N SER A 62 -8.56 18.67 -12.24
CA SER A 62 -8.94 20.01 -11.78
C SER A 62 -8.33 20.42 -10.42
N THR A 63 -8.00 19.45 -9.56
CA THR A 63 -7.64 19.74 -8.16
C THR A 63 -6.52 18.83 -7.63
N LYS A 64 -5.53 18.55 -8.49
CA LYS A 64 -4.40 17.65 -8.17
C LYS A 64 -3.76 17.96 -6.80
N LYS A 65 -3.57 19.24 -6.46
CA LYS A 65 -2.94 19.66 -5.20
C LYS A 65 -3.75 19.26 -3.96
N GLU A 66 -5.07 19.42 -3.97
CA GLU A 66 -5.91 19.05 -2.82
C GLU A 66 -5.98 17.55 -2.62
N LEU A 67 -6.03 16.77 -3.71
CA LEU A 67 -6.06 15.31 -3.61
C LEU A 67 -4.75 14.74 -3.02
N TYR A 68 -3.59 15.24 -3.49
CA TYR A 68 -2.30 14.86 -2.91
C TYR A 68 -2.18 15.28 -1.45
N LEU A 69 -2.67 16.48 -1.08
CA LEU A 69 -2.69 16.92 0.31
C LEU A 69 -3.59 16.04 1.18
N ASN A 70 -4.76 15.65 0.69
CA ASN A 70 -5.68 14.81 1.45
C ASN A 70 -5.12 13.40 1.68
N ILE A 71 -4.48 12.81 0.67
CA ILE A 71 -3.82 11.50 0.81
C ILE A 71 -2.61 11.59 1.74
N ALA A 72 -1.80 12.64 1.63
CA ALA A 72 -0.69 12.87 2.56
C ALA A 72 -1.19 13.08 3.99
N TYR A 73 -2.30 13.80 4.18
CA TYR A 73 -2.94 13.99 5.46
C TYR A 73 -3.50 12.68 6.03
N ALA A 74 -4.17 11.86 5.21
CA ALA A 74 -4.67 10.55 5.61
C ALA A 74 -3.53 9.60 6.02
N LEU A 75 -2.43 9.59 5.27
CA LEU A 75 -1.22 8.83 5.63
C LEU A 75 -0.61 9.32 6.95
N PHE A 76 -0.51 10.65 7.14
CA PHE A 76 0.00 11.25 8.36
C PHE A 76 -0.86 10.86 9.58
N VAL A 77 -2.18 11.01 9.49
CA VAL A 77 -3.12 10.63 10.56
C VAL A 77 -3.00 9.13 10.86
N GLY A 78 -2.89 8.28 9.83
CA GLY A 78 -2.68 6.85 10.00
C GLY A 78 -1.38 6.52 10.74
N LEU A 79 -0.27 7.12 10.32
CA LEU A 79 1.05 6.94 10.96
C LEU A 79 1.05 7.41 12.42
N VAL A 80 0.51 8.60 12.69
CA VAL A 80 0.41 9.15 14.05
C VAL A 80 -0.47 8.26 14.93
N THR A 81 -1.56 7.71 14.39
CA THR A 81 -2.44 6.81 15.14
C THR A 81 -1.72 5.50 15.49
N ILE A 82 -1.03 4.88 14.53
CA ILE A 82 -0.29 3.63 14.75
C ILE A 82 0.85 3.86 15.75
N PHE A 83 1.70 4.85 15.51
CA PHE A 83 2.84 5.13 16.39
C PHE A 83 2.40 5.63 17.77
N GLY A 84 1.37 6.48 17.85
CA GLY A 84 0.81 6.93 19.11
C GLY A 84 0.24 5.78 19.93
N SER A 85 -0.49 4.86 19.30
CA SER A 85 -1.01 3.67 19.98
C SER A 85 0.11 2.74 20.45
N LEU A 86 1.10 2.48 19.60
CA LEU A 86 2.28 1.68 19.96
C LEU A 86 3.09 2.33 21.09
N PHE A 87 3.22 3.66 21.09
CA PHE A 87 3.89 4.40 22.14
C PHE A 87 3.15 4.25 23.48
N ILE A 88 1.82 4.41 23.50
CA ILE A 88 1.01 4.23 24.70
C ILE A 88 1.09 2.78 25.21
N PHE A 89 1.00 1.77 24.35
CA PHE A 89 1.10 0.38 24.79
C PHE A 89 2.51 0.00 25.28
N THR A 90 3.55 0.60 24.70
CA THR A 90 4.93 0.32 25.12
C THR A 90 5.28 1.06 26.41
N TRP A 91 4.81 2.29 26.60
CA TRP A 91 5.11 3.12 27.77
C TRP A 91 4.14 2.89 28.93
N GLY A 92 2.85 2.75 28.65
CA GLY A 92 1.79 2.62 29.66
C GLY A 92 1.65 1.22 30.25
N TRP A 93 2.25 0.19 29.65
CA TRP A 93 2.29 -1.17 30.21
C TRP A 93 3.55 -1.44 31.05
N TYR A 94 4.61 -0.63 30.88
CA TYR A 94 5.90 -0.81 31.56
C TYR A 94 6.15 0.21 32.70
N SER A 95 5.14 0.99 33.11
CA SER A 95 5.15 1.79 34.35
C SER A 95 4.18 1.21 35.36
#